data_AF-A0A1H5H301-F1
#
_entry.id   AF-A0A1H5H301-F1
#
_cell.length_a   1.000
_cell.length_b   1.000
_cell.length_c   1.000
_cell.angle_alpha   90.00
_cell.angle_beta   90.00
_cell.angle_gamma   90.00
#
_symmetry.space_group_name_H-M   'P 1'
#
loop_
_entity.id
_entity.type
_entity.pdbx_description
1 polymer ?
#
loop_
_entity_poly.entity_id
_entity_poly.type
_entity_poly.pdbx_seq_one_letter_code
_entity_poly.pdbx_strand_id
1 'polypeptide(L)'
;MNGASLPQFRMLTPAGWAFVGVEDAARQAEAAMSSHDESVPQWLRDAAPDALESIRHSEAVMVLQPVVQDASPAPFVILGTHRTAASGVEMVEFARSLVDSQGATHPDDQGQFLRWVEADQRPVPQQTVRTTSVHYLVPVPNTRKREALQLTGIVTHSLEESASSPAVQRWLNAIDGFVGTFTWEVE
;
A
#
# COMPACT_ATOMS: atom_id res chain seq x y z
N MET A 1 -22.37 -13.43 -8.90
CA MET A 1 -22.29 -12.21 -8.07
C MET A 1 -21.60 -11.17 -8.92
N ASN A 2 -22.32 -10.15 -9.40
CA ASN A 2 -21.73 -9.06 -10.18
C ASN A 2 -21.07 -8.11 -9.18
N GLY A 3 -19.77 -8.33 -8.90
CA GLY A 3 -18.98 -7.37 -8.12
C GLY A 3 -18.82 -6.10 -8.94
N ALA A 4 -19.33 -4.98 -8.44
CA ALA A 4 -19.11 -3.69 -9.09
C ALA A 4 -17.58 -3.45 -9.13
N SER A 5 -17.03 -3.30 -10.33
CA SER A 5 -15.64 -2.92 -10.53
C SER A 5 -15.42 -1.53 -9.94
N LEU A 6 -14.31 -1.31 -9.23
CA LEU A 6 -13.88 0.01 -8.82
C LEU A 6 -13.94 0.99 -10.01
N PRO A 7 -14.39 2.24 -9.82
CA PRO A 7 -14.26 3.26 -10.84
C PRO A 7 -12.80 3.43 -11.28
N GLN A 8 -12.61 3.90 -12.51
CA GLN A 8 -11.27 4.24 -12.97
C GLN A 8 -10.72 5.41 -12.14
N PHE A 9 -9.41 5.40 -11.95
CA PHE A 9 -8.70 6.45 -11.25
C PHE A 9 -7.34 6.64 -11.90
N ARG A 10 -6.76 7.81 -11.65
CA ARG A 10 -5.40 8.13 -12.02
C ARG A 10 -4.60 8.56 -10.80
N MET A 11 -3.32 8.27 -10.83
CA MET A 11 -2.35 8.65 -9.80
C MET A 11 -0.98 8.73 -10.48
N LEU A 12 -0.19 9.75 -10.19
CA LEU A 12 1.21 9.79 -10.60
C LEU A 12 1.97 8.68 -9.86
N THR A 13 2.86 8.01 -10.58
CA THR A 13 3.69 6.94 -10.06
C THR A 13 5.16 7.26 -10.28
N PRO A 14 6.10 6.63 -9.54
CA PRO A 14 7.50 6.68 -9.91
C PRO A 14 7.70 6.23 -11.36
N ALA A 15 8.72 6.78 -12.02
CA ALA A 15 9.07 6.35 -13.38
C ALA A 15 9.35 4.84 -13.40
N GLY A 16 8.76 4.13 -14.36
CA GLY A 16 8.92 2.68 -14.49
C GLY A 16 8.05 1.84 -13.55
N TRP A 17 7.09 2.46 -12.84
CA TRP A 17 6.15 1.77 -11.96
C TRP A 17 4.73 1.79 -12.54
N ALA A 18 3.98 0.72 -12.27
CA ALA A 18 2.59 0.60 -12.69
C ALA A 18 1.77 -0.18 -11.68
N PHE A 19 0.46 0.08 -11.69
CA PHE A 19 -0.50 -0.81 -11.03
C PHE A 19 -0.64 -2.08 -11.86
N VAL A 20 -0.48 -3.22 -11.20
CA VAL A 20 -0.69 -4.55 -11.77
C VAL A 20 -1.64 -5.35 -10.90
N GLY A 21 -2.19 -6.44 -11.43
CA GLY A 21 -2.97 -7.38 -10.64
C GLY A 21 -2.10 -8.10 -9.60
N VAL A 22 -2.70 -8.52 -8.49
CA VAL A 22 -2.01 -9.22 -7.39
C VAL A 22 -1.23 -10.44 -7.87
N GLU A 23 -1.80 -11.26 -8.75
CA GLU A 23 -1.14 -12.44 -9.30
C GLU A 23 0.05 -12.12 -10.21
N ASP A 24 -0.02 -11.01 -10.95
CA ASP A 24 1.09 -10.57 -11.79
C ASP A 24 2.21 -9.96 -10.94
N ALA A 25 1.85 -9.24 -9.87
CA ALA A 25 2.81 -8.77 -8.88
C ALA A 25 3.56 -9.93 -8.24
N ALA A 26 2.84 -10.95 -7.80
CA ALA A 26 3.44 -12.10 -7.15
C ALA A 26 4.42 -12.84 -8.09
N ARG A 27 4.02 -13.06 -9.34
CA ARG A 27 4.86 -13.70 -10.36
C ARG A 27 6.13 -12.89 -10.67
N GLN A 28 6.04 -11.56 -10.71
CA GLN A 28 7.20 -10.70 -10.97
C GLN A 28 8.18 -10.70 -9.79
N ALA A 29 7.68 -10.65 -8.56
CA ALA A 29 8.52 -10.75 -7.36
C ALA A 29 9.22 -12.12 -7.26
N GLU A 30 8.53 -13.22 -7.57
CA GLU A 30 9.13 -14.57 -7.66
C GLU A 30 10.27 -14.62 -8.69
N ALA A 31 10.06 -14.01 -9.86
CA ALA A 31 11.09 -13.91 -10.90
C ALA A 31 12.30 -13.07 -10.45
N ALA A 32 12.05 -11.92 -9.81
CA ALA A 32 13.09 -11.03 -9.31
C ALA A 32 13.93 -11.68 -8.19
N MET A 33 13.32 -12.48 -7.32
CA MET A 33 14.05 -13.27 -6.32
C MET A 33 14.92 -14.37 -6.95
N SER A 34 14.48 -14.92 -8.07
CA SER A 34 15.18 -16.01 -8.78
C SER A 34 16.39 -15.49 -9.57
N SER A 35 16.33 -14.25 -10.07
CA SER A 35 17.51 -13.56 -10.59
C SER A 35 18.45 -13.27 -9.43
N HIS A 36 19.60 -13.94 -9.38
CA HIS A 36 20.63 -13.78 -8.34
C HIS A 36 21.33 -12.41 -8.47
N ASP A 37 20.59 -11.32 -8.31
CA ASP A 37 21.14 -9.97 -8.30
C ASP A 37 21.76 -9.67 -6.93
N GLU A 38 23.08 -9.78 -6.85
CA GLU A 38 23.88 -9.53 -5.64
C GLU A 38 23.70 -8.13 -5.02
N SER A 39 23.11 -7.17 -5.75
CA SER A 39 22.78 -5.85 -5.22
C SER A 39 21.58 -5.84 -4.27
N VAL A 40 20.75 -6.88 -4.29
CA VAL A 40 19.59 -7.03 -3.39
C VAL A 40 20.06 -7.54 -2.01
N PRO A 41 19.81 -6.80 -0.91
CA PRO A 41 20.19 -7.26 0.42
C PRO A 41 19.57 -8.63 0.76
N GLN A 42 20.36 -9.52 1.38
CA GLN A 42 19.92 -10.88 1.70
C GLN A 42 18.62 -10.92 2.51
N TRP A 43 18.48 -10.00 3.48
CA TRP A 43 17.27 -9.94 4.29
C TRP A 43 15.99 -9.63 3.49
N LEU A 44 16.10 -8.89 2.40
CA LEU A 44 14.97 -8.58 1.55
C LEU A 44 14.54 -9.82 0.75
N ARG A 45 15.52 -10.64 0.34
CA ARG A 45 15.26 -11.95 -0.27
C ARG A 45 14.59 -12.89 0.73
N ASP A 46 15.04 -12.90 1.98
CA ASP A 46 14.48 -13.75 3.04
C ASP A 46 13.06 -13.33 3.43
N ALA A 47 12.75 -12.02 3.37
CA ALA A 47 11.42 -11.48 3.69
C ALA A 47 10.39 -11.60 2.56
N ALA A 48 10.85 -11.74 1.32
CA ALA A 48 10.00 -11.67 0.14
C ALA A 48 8.96 -12.81 0.02
N PRO A 49 9.25 -14.09 0.37
CA PRO A 49 8.23 -15.14 0.37
C PRO A 49 7.03 -14.83 1.27
N ASP A 50 7.28 -14.38 2.50
CA ASP A 50 6.22 -14.03 3.46
C ASP A 50 5.43 -12.79 3.00
N ALA A 51 6.12 -11.81 2.41
CA ALA A 51 5.48 -10.65 1.81
C ALA A 51 4.57 -11.04 0.63
N LEU A 52 5.02 -11.99 -0.21
CA LEU A 52 4.24 -12.52 -1.32
C LEU A 52 3.01 -13.29 -0.85
N GLU A 53 3.17 -14.14 0.14
CA GLU A 53 2.06 -14.86 0.74
C GLU A 53 1.05 -13.88 1.38
N SER A 54 1.54 -12.84 2.04
CA SER A 54 0.70 -11.78 2.60
C SER A 54 -0.08 -11.03 1.53
N ILE A 55 0.54 -10.73 0.38
CA ILE A 55 -0.11 -10.10 -0.77
C ILE A 55 -1.19 -11.02 -1.35
N ARG A 56 -0.90 -12.32 -1.54
CA ARG A 56 -1.85 -13.31 -2.08
C ARG A 56 -3.06 -13.53 -1.17
N HIS A 57 -2.87 -13.49 0.14
CA HIS A 57 -3.95 -13.64 1.13
C HIS A 57 -4.60 -12.32 1.53
N SER A 58 -4.13 -11.20 0.98
CA SER A 58 -4.78 -9.90 1.20
C SER A 58 -6.06 -9.78 0.38
N GLU A 59 -6.96 -8.89 0.80
CA GLU A 59 -8.09 -8.46 -0.03
C GLU A 59 -7.66 -7.42 -1.10
N ALA A 60 -6.37 -7.32 -1.41
CA ALA A 60 -5.89 -6.41 -2.44
C ALA A 60 -6.41 -6.84 -3.82
N VAL A 61 -6.74 -5.84 -4.63
CA VAL A 61 -7.16 -6.00 -6.02
C VAL A 61 -6.09 -5.51 -6.99
N MET A 62 -5.12 -4.71 -6.51
CA MET A 62 -4.01 -4.19 -7.30
C MET A 62 -2.79 -3.89 -6.43
N VAL A 63 -1.62 -3.89 -7.08
CA VAL A 63 -0.32 -3.58 -6.48
C VAL A 63 0.40 -2.58 -7.37
N LEU A 64 0.87 -1.47 -6.80
CA LEU A 64 1.80 -0.56 -7.45
C LEU A 64 3.23 -1.00 -7.13
N GLN A 65 3.98 -1.31 -8.18
CA GLN A 65 5.35 -1.81 -8.09
C GLN A 65 6.19 -1.43 -9.33
N PRO A 66 7.52 -1.58 -9.29
CA PRO A 66 8.36 -1.50 -10.48
C PRO A 66 7.94 -2.54 -11.54
N VAL A 67 7.91 -2.15 -12.83
CA VAL A 67 7.61 -3.04 -13.96
C VAL A 67 8.68 -3.04 -15.06
N VAL A 68 9.73 -2.22 -14.93
CA VAL A 68 10.88 -2.18 -15.85
C VAL A 68 12.16 -2.53 -15.08
N GLN A 69 13.11 -3.20 -15.75
CA GLN A 69 14.35 -3.69 -15.11
C GLN A 69 15.23 -2.55 -14.55
N ASP A 70 15.23 -1.38 -15.20
CA ASP A 70 16.03 -0.23 -14.77
C ASP A 70 15.31 0.68 -13.75
N ALA A 71 14.17 0.25 -13.21
CA ALA A 71 13.50 1.00 -12.18
C ALA A 71 14.37 1.06 -10.92
N SER A 72 14.49 2.26 -10.33
CA SER A 72 15.22 2.39 -9.07
C SER A 72 14.62 1.44 -8.03
N PRO A 73 15.43 0.61 -7.36
CA PRO A 73 14.94 -0.20 -6.27
C PRO A 73 14.38 0.73 -5.20
N ALA A 74 13.12 0.52 -4.81
CA ALA A 74 12.52 1.23 -3.69
C ALA A 74 12.05 0.21 -2.66
N PRO A 75 12.24 0.48 -1.37
CA PRO A 75 11.86 -0.44 -0.29
C PRO A 75 10.37 -0.35 0.03
N PHE A 76 9.53 -0.07 -0.97
CA PHE A 76 8.10 0.07 -0.78
C PHE A 76 7.27 -0.51 -1.91
N VAL A 77 6.02 -0.85 -1.57
CA VAL A 77 4.94 -1.18 -2.51
C VAL A 77 3.68 -0.46 -2.06
N ILE A 78 2.71 -0.25 -2.95
CA ILE A 78 1.36 0.20 -2.56
C ILE A 78 0.34 -0.86 -2.93
N LEU A 79 -0.43 -1.33 -1.95
CA LEU A 79 -1.54 -2.25 -2.15
C LEU A 79 -2.85 -1.46 -2.23
N GLY A 80 -3.72 -1.79 -3.19
CA GLY A 80 -5.07 -1.26 -3.29
C GLY A 80 -6.11 -2.32 -2.93
N THR A 81 -6.95 -2.04 -1.92
CA THR A 81 -8.03 -2.92 -1.47
C THR A 81 -9.37 -2.21 -1.61
N HIS A 82 -10.33 -2.84 -2.28
CA HIS A 82 -11.70 -2.34 -2.33
C HIS A 82 -12.44 -2.73 -1.04
N ARG A 83 -12.78 -1.74 -0.23
CA ARG A 83 -13.58 -1.91 0.98
C ARG A 83 -15.04 -1.66 0.67
N THR A 84 -15.89 -2.62 1.00
CA THR A 84 -17.35 -2.42 1.05
C THR A 84 -17.79 -2.44 2.50
N ALA A 85 -18.61 -1.47 2.90
CA ALA A 85 -19.21 -1.44 4.22
C ALA A 85 -20.01 -2.74 4.46
N ALA A 86 -19.66 -3.48 5.52
CA ALA A 86 -20.42 -4.65 5.95
C ALA A 86 -21.86 -4.25 6.30
N SER A 87 -22.81 -5.17 6.15
CA SER A 87 -24.22 -4.89 6.47
C SER A 87 -24.37 -4.43 7.92
N GLY A 88 -24.77 -3.18 8.13
CA GLY A 88 -25.05 -2.60 9.44
C GLY A 88 -23.97 -1.71 10.04
N VAL A 89 -22.80 -1.56 9.40
CA VAL A 89 -21.80 -0.54 9.76
C VAL A 89 -21.63 0.41 8.57
N GLU A 90 -21.82 1.71 8.76
CA GLU A 90 -21.59 2.67 7.69
C GLU A 90 -20.08 2.93 7.51
N MET A 91 -19.59 3.18 6.29
CA MET A 91 -18.16 3.55 6.09
C MET A 91 -17.78 4.79 6.91
N VAL A 92 -18.76 5.64 7.25
CA VAL A 92 -18.59 6.79 8.13
C VAL A 92 -18.24 6.35 9.56
N GLU A 93 -18.82 5.27 10.07
CA GLU A 93 -18.49 4.73 11.40
C GLU A 93 -17.11 4.08 11.40
N PHE A 94 -16.75 3.38 10.32
CA PHE A 94 -15.38 2.88 10.14
C PHE A 94 -14.35 4.02 10.07
N ALA A 95 -14.64 5.07 9.30
CA ALA A 95 -13.81 6.26 9.23
C ALA A 95 -13.62 6.92 10.62
N ARG A 96 -14.71 7.04 11.40
CA ARG A 96 -14.64 7.55 12.78
C ARG A 96 -13.81 6.65 13.68
N SER A 97 -13.99 5.33 13.61
CA SER A 97 -13.20 4.42 14.44
C SER A 97 -11.70 4.50 14.11
N LEU A 98 -11.32 4.72 12.84
CA LEU A 98 -9.93 4.98 12.46
C LEU A 98 -9.39 6.27 13.07
N VAL A 99 -10.19 7.35 13.12
CA VAL A 99 -9.79 8.60 13.80
C VAL A 99 -9.59 8.34 15.29
N ASP A 100 -10.56 7.70 15.94
CA ASP A 100 -10.56 7.50 17.40
C ASP A 100 -9.49 6.51 17.87
N SER A 101 -9.26 5.43 17.12
CA SER A 101 -8.38 4.32 17.54
C SER A 101 -6.99 4.35 16.91
N GLN A 102 -6.86 4.81 15.67
CA GLN A 102 -5.59 4.80 14.92
C GLN A 102 -5.01 6.21 14.72
N GLY A 103 -5.68 7.24 15.23
CA GLY A 103 -5.25 8.63 15.05
C GLY A 103 -5.28 9.07 13.60
N ALA A 104 -6.21 8.54 12.80
CA ALA A 104 -6.33 8.92 11.39
C ALA A 104 -6.60 10.43 11.25
N THR A 105 -5.98 11.04 10.24
CA THR A 105 -6.06 12.48 9.95
C THR A 105 -6.39 12.72 8.50
N HIS A 106 -6.95 13.88 8.18
CA HIS A 106 -7.06 14.33 6.79
C HIS A 106 -5.75 15.02 6.39
N PRO A 107 -5.02 14.51 5.38
CA PRO A 107 -3.74 15.09 4.96
C PRO A 107 -3.93 16.37 4.12
N ASP A 108 -5.13 16.61 3.61
CA ASP A 108 -5.51 17.78 2.83
C ASP A 108 -6.69 18.53 3.47
N ASP A 109 -6.78 19.84 3.17
CA ASP A 109 -7.86 20.71 3.66
C ASP A 109 -9.24 20.35 3.06
N GLN A 110 -9.27 19.55 1.99
CA GLN A 110 -10.50 19.12 1.33
C GLN A 110 -11.11 17.87 1.96
N GLY A 111 -10.42 17.23 2.90
CA GLY A 111 -10.85 16.00 3.56
C GLY A 111 -11.03 14.83 2.60
N GLN A 112 -10.30 14.79 1.48
CA GLN A 112 -10.49 13.77 0.43
C GLN A 112 -10.02 12.39 0.87
N PHE A 113 -9.00 12.33 1.71
CA PHE A 113 -8.41 11.10 2.22
C PHE A 113 -8.46 11.07 3.75
N LEU A 114 -8.60 9.88 4.33
CA LEU A 114 -8.16 9.64 5.71
C LEU A 114 -6.83 8.91 5.68
N ARG A 115 -5.86 9.40 6.46
CA ARG A 115 -4.50 8.89 6.53
C ARG A 115 -4.14 8.46 7.94
N TRP A 116 -3.57 7.28 8.09
CA TRP A 116 -2.97 6.85 9.35
C TRP A 116 -1.71 6.01 9.10
N VAL A 117 -0.88 5.85 10.13
CA VAL A 117 0.38 5.12 10.05
C VAL A 117 0.40 4.04 11.10
N GLU A 118 0.73 2.83 10.69
CA GLU A 118 0.93 1.68 11.55
C GLU A 118 2.37 1.19 11.42
N ALA A 119 2.93 0.68 12.52
CA ALA A 119 4.24 0.04 12.50
C ALA A 119 4.07 -1.38 13.02
N ASP A 120 4.63 -2.33 12.30
CA ASP A 120 4.59 -3.75 12.65
C ASP A 120 6.02 -4.33 12.62
N GLN A 121 6.21 -5.43 13.36
CA GLN A 121 7.43 -6.19 13.36
C GLN A 121 7.12 -7.60 12.89
N ARG A 122 7.87 -8.05 11.88
CA ARG A 122 7.68 -9.38 11.31
C ARG A 122 8.96 -10.20 11.46
N PRO A 123 8.89 -11.40 12.06
CA PRO A 123 10.01 -12.32 11.99
C PRO A 123 10.20 -12.73 10.52
N VAL A 124 11.44 -12.83 10.08
CA VAL A 124 11.84 -13.41 8.79
C VAL A 124 12.96 -14.42 9.07
N PRO A 125 13.33 -15.29 8.13
CA PRO A 125 14.46 -16.20 8.36
C PRO A 125 15.70 -15.43 8.85
N GLN A 126 16.25 -15.87 9.99
CA GLN A 126 17.49 -15.35 10.60
C GLN A 126 17.45 -13.93 11.18
N GLN A 127 16.34 -13.19 11.08
CA GLN A 127 16.21 -11.86 11.72
C GLN A 127 14.75 -11.43 11.92
N THR A 128 14.53 -10.20 12.38
CA THR A 128 13.21 -9.57 12.38
C THR A 128 13.33 -8.27 11.59
N VAL A 129 12.31 -7.95 10.80
CA VAL A 129 12.23 -6.71 10.03
C VAL A 129 11.11 -5.84 10.58
N ARG A 130 11.20 -4.54 10.33
CA ARG A 130 10.11 -3.60 10.59
C ARG A 130 9.43 -3.24 9.29
N THR A 131 8.12 -3.12 9.36
CA THR A 131 7.31 -2.53 8.31
C THR A 131 6.63 -1.31 8.88
N THR A 132 6.78 -0.17 8.21
CA THR A 132 5.97 1.01 8.47
C THR A 132 4.96 1.13 7.33
N SER A 133 3.69 1.01 7.67
CA SER A 133 2.57 1.10 6.73
C SER A 133 1.91 2.45 6.85
N VAL A 134 1.73 3.15 5.73
CA VAL A 134 0.86 4.32 5.64
C VAL A 134 -0.38 3.94 4.86
N HIS A 135 -1.53 4.20 5.46
CA HIS A 135 -2.83 3.84 4.90
C HIS A 135 -3.57 5.10 4.48
N TYR A 136 -4.32 4.99 3.40
CA TYR A 136 -5.21 6.01 2.89
C TYR A 136 -6.57 5.40 2.59
N LEU A 137 -7.63 5.99 3.11
CA LEU A 137 -9.00 5.61 2.77
C LEU A 137 -9.59 6.67 1.83
N VAL A 138 -9.92 6.26 0.62
CA VAL A 138 -10.47 7.11 -0.44
C VAL A 138 -11.93 6.71 -0.69
N PRO A 139 -12.93 7.55 -0.38
CA PRO A 139 -14.33 7.22 -0.66
C PRO A 139 -14.57 7.02 -2.16
N VAL A 140 -15.29 5.96 -2.53
CA VAL A 140 -15.69 5.75 -3.93
C VAL A 140 -16.86 6.70 -4.26
N PRO A 141 -16.80 7.49 -5.35
CA PRO A 141 -17.84 8.44 -5.72
C PRO A 141 -19.17 7.73 -6.00
N ASN A 142 -20.28 8.45 -5.83
CA ASN A 142 -21.64 7.96 -6.10
C ASN A 142 -22.10 6.72 -5.29
N THR A 143 -21.30 6.22 -4.34
CA THR A 143 -21.66 5.08 -3.48
C THR A 143 -22.33 5.48 -2.16
N ARG A 144 -22.61 6.78 -1.97
CA ARG A 144 -23.09 7.35 -0.69
C ARG A 144 -22.20 6.98 0.50
N LYS A 145 -20.88 6.94 0.29
CA LYS A 145 -19.88 6.51 1.30
C LYS A 145 -20.18 5.12 1.83
N ARG A 146 -20.54 4.17 0.95
CA ARG A 146 -20.65 2.75 1.32
C ARG A 146 -19.44 1.94 0.87
N GLU A 147 -18.63 2.51 -0.01
CA GLU A 147 -17.44 1.89 -0.54
C GLU A 147 -16.26 2.85 -0.46
N ALA A 148 -15.08 2.28 -0.29
CA ALA A 148 -13.82 3.02 -0.28
C ALA A 148 -12.73 2.19 -0.93
N LEU A 149 -11.79 2.86 -1.58
CA LEU A 149 -10.50 2.28 -1.92
C LEU A 149 -9.55 2.55 -0.75
N GLN A 150 -8.99 1.50 -0.17
CA GLN A 150 -7.90 1.61 0.77
C GLN A 150 -6.58 1.43 0.02
N LEU A 151 -5.72 2.46 0.01
CA LEU A 151 -4.34 2.35 -0.45
C LEU A 151 -3.44 2.14 0.78
N THR A 152 -2.56 1.15 0.74
CA THR A 152 -1.61 0.87 1.83
C THR A 152 -0.20 0.84 1.26
N GLY A 153 0.56 1.90 1.52
CA GLY A 153 1.99 1.97 1.23
C GLY A 153 2.77 1.29 2.34
N ILE A 154 3.57 0.29 2.00
CA ILE A 154 4.34 -0.50 2.97
C ILE A 154 5.81 -0.22 2.75
N VAL A 155 6.51 0.30 3.76
CA VAL A 155 7.96 0.51 3.74
C VAL A 155 8.62 -0.52 4.63
N THR A 156 9.47 -1.38 4.08
CA THR A 156 10.22 -2.37 4.87
C THR A 156 11.62 -1.85 5.17
N HIS A 157 12.03 -1.92 6.43
CA HIS A 157 13.32 -1.42 6.89
C HIS A 157 13.89 -2.28 8.04
N SER A 158 15.14 -2.01 8.40
CA SER A 158 15.81 -2.74 9.47
C SER A 158 15.18 -2.45 10.84
N LEU A 159 15.38 -3.34 11.81
CA LEU A 159 14.97 -3.14 13.20
C LEU A 159 15.66 -1.96 13.89
N GLU A 160 16.88 -1.63 13.47
CA GLU A 160 17.67 -0.53 14.03
C GLU A 160 17.08 0.83 13.62
N GLU A 161 16.44 0.88 12.45
CA GLU A 161 15.73 2.06 11.98
C GLU A 161 14.35 2.18 12.66
N SER A 162 14.07 3.37 13.21
CA SER A 162 12.73 3.71 13.69
C SER A 162 11.84 4.18 12.54
N ALA A 163 10.52 4.04 12.69
CA ALA A 163 9.54 4.61 11.77
C ALA A 163 9.69 6.14 11.61
N SER A 164 10.18 6.82 12.65
CA SER A 164 10.47 8.26 12.66
C SER A 164 11.84 8.64 12.08
N SER A 165 12.63 7.67 11.64
CA SER A 165 13.95 7.93 11.08
C SER A 165 13.83 8.75 9.77
N PRO A 166 14.80 9.63 9.46
CA PRO A 166 14.76 10.41 8.22
C PRO A 166 14.70 9.55 6.95
N ALA A 167 15.25 8.32 6.98
CA ALA A 167 15.20 7.41 5.84
C ALA A 167 13.78 6.89 5.58
N VAL A 168 13.10 6.38 6.61
CA VAL A 168 11.72 5.90 6.49
C VAL A 168 10.77 7.05 6.14
N GLN A 169 10.93 8.21 6.80
CA GLN A 169 10.10 9.39 6.53
C GLN A 169 10.22 9.90 5.09
N ARG A 170 11.40 9.79 4.45
CA ARG A 170 11.53 10.13 3.02
C ARG A 170 10.65 9.25 2.14
N TRP A 171 10.56 7.96 2.42
CA TRP A 171 9.71 7.05 1.67
C TRP A 171 8.23 7.29 1.94
N LEU A 172 7.84 7.51 3.20
CA LEU A 172 6.46 7.88 3.54
C LEU A 172 6.04 9.17 2.85
N ASN A 173 6.89 10.20 2.84
CA ASN A 173 6.62 11.46 2.15
C ASN A 173 6.53 11.28 0.62
N ALA A 174 7.32 10.38 0.04
CA ALA A 174 7.22 10.05 -1.39
C ALA A 174 5.87 9.36 -1.69
N ILE A 175 5.45 8.41 -0.86
CA ILE A 175 4.14 7.75 -0.96
C ILE A 175 3.02 8.78 -0.80
N ASP A 176 3.10 9.68 0.18
CA ASP A 176 2.16 10.80 0.36
C ASP A 176 2.08 11.66 -0.90
N GLY A 177 3.23 11.95 -1.53
CA GLY A 177 3.29 12.71 -2.79
C GLY A 177 2.61 11.99 -3.97
N PHE A 178 2.78 10.67 -4.10
CA PHE A 178 2.10 9.89 -5.14
C PHE A 178 0.60 9.81 -4.88
N VAL A 179 0.19 9.41 -3.66
CA VAL A 179 -1.23 9.27 -3.30
C VAL A 179 -1.95 10.61 -3.30
N GLY A 180 -1.28 11.72 -2.96
CA GLY A 180 -1.85 13.07 -3.05
C GLY A 180 -2.20 13.50 -4.47
N THR A 181 -1.74 12.79 -5.50
CA THR A 181 -2.12 13.03 -6.90
C THR A 181 -3.29 12.17 -7.36
N PHE A 182 -3.82 11.32 -6.48
CA PHE A 182 -4.94 10.45 -6.77
C PHE A 182 -6.17 11.27 -7.19
N THR A 183 -6.85 10.81 -8.24
CA THR A 183 -8.14 11.38 -8.66
C THR A 183 -8.99 10.29 -9.28
N TRP A 184 -10.26 10.21 -8.89
CA TRP A 184 -11.24 9.39 -9.57
C TRP A 184 -11.50 9.94 -10.99
N GLU A 185 -11.49 9.06 -11.98
CA GLU A 185 -11.97 9.36 -13.32
C GLU A 185 -13.48 9.14 -13.31
N VAL A 186 -14.19 10.16 -12.85
CA VAL A 186 -15.65 10.22 -12.93
C VAL A 186 -16.04 10.86 -14.26
N GLU A 187 -16.84 10.13 -15.04
CA GLU A 187 -17.66 10.72 -16.11
C GLU A 187 -18.84 11.51 -15.54
#